data_AF-A0A7L5SSN2-F1
#
_entry.id   AF-A0A7L5SSN2-F1
#
_cell.length_a   1.000
_cell.length_b   1.000
_cell.length_c   1.000
_cell.angle_alpha   90.00
_cell.angle_beta   90.00
_cell.angle_gamma   90.00
#
_symmetry.space_group_name_H-M   'P 1'
#
loop_
_entity.id
_entity.type
_entity.pdbx_description
1 polymer ?
#
loop_
_entity_poly.entity_id
_entity_poly.type
_entity_poly.pdbx_seq_one_letter_code
_entity_poly.pdbx_strand_id
1 'polypeptide(L)'
;MTDQTWNTLLRDQIGWHWTYQLRDRLDGLTDDEYFWEPVPGCWNVRPRGTGSAPVQAGSGAMTIDFAMPEPDPPPFSTIAWRLGHVIVGVLAMRNAAHFGRTPTDYQSFAYAATAAEALAQLDAEYATWQAGVESLGESGLARPCGTAEGPYADHPMAALVLHINREMIHHLSEVCLLRDLHLHTHRTRREAS
;
A
#
# COMPACT_ATOMS: atom_id res chain seq x y z
N MET A 1 -8.13 10.67 33.96
CA MET A 1 -8.46 10.56 32.54
C MET A 1 -7.22 11.01 31.81
N THR A 2 -6.50 10.11 31.16
CA THR A 2 -5.43 10.52 30.24
C THR A 2 -6.13 11.25 29.09
N ASP A 3 -5.85 12.55 28.93
CA ASP A 3 -6.46 13.34 27.85
C ASP A 3 -6.13 12.68 26.52
N GLN A 4 -7.16 12.18 25.85
CA GLN A 4 -7.03 11.57 24.54
C GLN A 4 -6.73 12.66 23.52
N THR A 5 -5.58 12.58 22.87
CA THR A 5 -5.15 13.58 21.88
C THR A 5 -5.47 13.11 20.45
N TRP A 6 -5.53 14.03 19.49
CA TRP A 6 -5.80 13.68 18.10
C TRP A 6 -4.72 12.79 17.52
N ASN A 7 -3.45 13.00 17.90
CA ASN A 7 -2.34 12.15 17.47
C ASN A 7 -2.57 10.68 17.84
N THR A 8 -2.97 10.43 19.09
CA THR A 8 -3.27 9.09 19.57
C THR A 8 -4.46 8.49 18.81
N LEU A 9 -5.57 9.24 18.66
CA LEU A 9 -6.76 8.77 17.94
C LEU A 9 -6.49 8.39 16.47
N LEU A 10 -5.71 9.19 15.76
CA LEU A 10 -5.37 8.95 14.35
C LEU A 10 -4.51 7.69 14.18
N ARG A 11 -3.54 7.51 15.08
CA ARG A 11 -2.67 6.32 15.09
C ARG A 11 -3.42 5.07 15.52
N ASP A 12 -4.29 5.19 16.53
CA ASP A 12 -5.07 4.07 17.04
C ASP A 12 -6.05 3.53 15.98
N GLN A 13 -6.64 4.40 15.15
CA GLN A 13 -7.52 3.94 14.07
C GLN A 13 -6.81 2.95 13.13
N ILE A 14 -5.66 3.35 12.59
CA ILE A 14 -4.92 2.50 11.65
C ILE A 14 -4.21 1.34 12.39
N GLY A 15 -3.71 1.58 13.61
CA GLY A 15 -3.07 0.55 14.44
C GLY A 15 -4.03 -0.57 14.83
N TRP A 16 -5.29 -0.24 15.14
CA TRP A 16 -6.31 -1.22 15.45
C TRP A 16 -6.69 -2.04 14.21
N HIS A 17 -6.92 -1.38 13.06
CA HIS A 17 -7.16 -2.09 11.79
C HIS A 17 -6.00 -3.01 11.44
N TRP A 18 -4.76 -2.50 11.53
CA TRP A 18 -3.54 -3.25 11.27
C TRP A 18 -3.44 -4.52 12.14
N THR A 19 -3.62 -4.37 13.46
CA THR A 19 -3.42 -5.46 14.42
C THR A 19 -4.55 -6.49 14.38
N TYR A 20 -5.81 -6.04 14.35
CA TYR A 20 -6.96 -6.92 14.57
C TYR A 20 -7.68 -7.34 13.30
N GLN A 21 -7.43 -6.68 12.15
CA GLN A 21 -8.14 -6.95 10.91
C GLN A 21 -7.24 -7.24 9.72
N LEU A 22 -5.93 -7.00 9.81
CA LEU A 22 -5.05 -7.07 8.64
C LEU A 22 -3.87 -8.01 8.81
N ARG A 23 -2.91 -7.72 9.70
CA ARG A 23 -1.56 -8.26 9.55
C ARG A 23 -1.49 -9.78 9.65
N ASP A 24 -2.22 -10.37 10.60
CA ASP A 24 -2.34 -11.83 10.75
C ASP A 24 -3.04 -12.47 9.53
N ARG A 25 -3.95 -11.73 8.87
CA ARG A 25 -4.61 -12.19 7.63
C ARG A 25 -3.70 -12.17 6.42
N LEU A 26 -2.47 -11.65 6.51
CA LEU A 26 -1.46 -11.73 5.45
C LEU A 26 -0.41 -12.81 5.73
N ASP A 27 -0.43 -13.44 6.91
CA ASP A 27 0.51 -14.50 7.23
C ASP A 27 0.35 -15.71 6.31
N GLY A 28 1.47 -16.20 5.80
CA GLY A 28 1.50 -17.31 4.85
C GLY A 28 0.97 -16.96 3.45
N LEU A 29 0.88 -15.68 3.08
CA LEU A 29 0.62 -15.28 1.70
C LEU A 29 1.70 -15.87 0.78
N THR A 30 1.29 -16.72 -0.15
CA THR A 30 2.20 -17.38 -1.10
C THR A 30 2.46 -16.53 -2.34
N ASP A 31 3.53 -16.82 -3.08
CA ASP A 31 3.81 -16.17 -4.37
C ASP A 31 2.70 -16.47 -5.40
N ASP A 32 2.11 -17.67 -5.34
CA ASP A 32 0.95 -18.05 -6.15
C ASP A 32 -0.24 -17.11 -5.90
N GLU A 33 -0.57 -16.86 -4.62
CA GLU A 33 -1.62 -15.88 -4.24
C GLU A 33 -1.24 -14.45 -4.65
N TYR A 34 0.00 -14.05 -4.40
CA TYR A 34 0.50 -12.69 -4.62
C TYR A 34 0.38 -12.28 -6.09
N PHE A 35 0.80 -13.16 -7.00
CA PHE A 35 0.76 -12.90 -8.45
C PHE A 35 -0.55 -13.33 -9.13
N TRP A 36 -1.51 -13.91 -8.40
CA TRP A 36 -2.75 -14.42 -8.98
C TRP A 36 -3.56 -13.35 -9.71
N GLU A 37 -3.97 -13.66 -10.95
CA GLU A 37 -4.83 -12.83 -11.80
C GLU A 37 -6.25 -13.39 -11.81
N PRO A 38 -7.21 -12.79 -11.07
CA PRO A 38 -8.57 -13.31 -10.97
C PRO A 38 -9.39 -13.13 -12.25
N VAL A 39 -9.00 -12.17 -13.10
CA VAL A 39 -9.65 -11.88 -14.39
C VAL A 39 -8.58 -11.61 -15.46
N PRO A 40 -8.88 -11.81 -16.75
CA PRO A 40 -7.95 -11.44 -17.82
C PRO A 40 -7.66 -9.95 -17.84
N GLY A 41 -6.41 -9.58 -18.19
CA GLY A 41 -6.03 -8.19 -18.37
C GLY A 41 -5.79 -7.41 -17.08
N CYS A 42 -5.53 -8.09 -15.97
CA CYS A 42 -5.20 -7.44 -14.70
C CYS A 42 -3.93 -6.58 -14.78
N TRP A 43 -3.92 -5.49 -14.01
CA TRP A 43 -2.68 -4.83 -13.63
C TRP A 43 -2.01 -5.58 -12.48
N ASN A 44 -0.71 -5.83 -12.64
CA ASN A 44 0.07 -6.67 -11.74
C ASN A 44 1.45 -6.03 -11.46
N VAL A 45 2.19 -6.60 -10.50
CA VAL A 45 3.65 -6.48 -10.45
C VAL A 45 4.21 -7.65 -11.26
N ARG A 46 5.09 -7.36 -12.22
CA ARG A 46 5.54 -8.33 -13.22
C ARG A 46 7.06 -8.32 -13.36
N PRO A 47 7.67 -9.45 -13.75
CA PRO A 47 9.04 -9.44 -14.23
C PRO A 47 9.20 -8.41 -15.36
N ARG A 48 10.28 -7.63 -15.31
CA ARG A 48 10.54 -6.55 -16.25
C ARG A 48 10.48 -7.06 -17.70
N GLY A 49 9.74 -6.34 -18.54
CA GLY A 49 9.57 -6.67 -19.96
C GLY A 49 8.49 -7.71 -20.26
N THR A 50 7.74 -8.17 -19.26
CA THR A 50 6.61 -9.09 -19.46
C THR A 50 5.24 -8.42 -19.37
N GLY A 51 5.17 -7.18 -18.87
CA GLY A 51 3.93 -6.41 -18.83
C GLY A 51 3.51 -5.89 -20.19
N SER A 52 2.21 -5.66 -20.35
CA SER A 52 1.61 -5.05 -21.53
C SER A 52 0.93 -3.70 -21.24
N ALA A 53 1.01 -3.22 -19.99
CA ALA A 53 0.44 -1.93 -19.61
C ALA A 53 1.21 -0.78 -20.28
N PRO A 54 0.55 0.36 -20.57
CA PRO A 54 1.20 1.54 -21.16
C PRO A 54 2.39 2.06 -20.36
N VAL A 55 2.34 1.93 -19.03
CA VAL A 55 3.45 2.26 -18.13
C VAL A 55 3.81 1.04 -17.30
N GLN A 56 5.12 0.75 -17.23
CA GLN A 56 5.72 -0.30 -16.42
C GLN A 56 6.84 0.33 -15.60
N ALA A 57 6.54 0.72 -14.36
CA ALA A 57 7.48 1.47 -13.52
C ALA A 57 8.15 0.58 -12.49
N GLY A 58 9.34 0.98 -12.05
CA GLY A 58 10.09 0.31 -11.01
C GLY A 58 11.54 0.11 -11.42
N SER A 59 12.41 -0.01 -10.43
CA SER A 59 13.80 -0.40 -10.60
C SER A 59 13.97 -1.91 -10.38
N GLY A 60 15.12 -2.46 -10.78
CA GLY A 60 15.43 -3.88 -10.57
C GLY A 60 14.65 -4.84 -11.47
N ALA A 61 14.34 -6.03 -10.96
CA ALA A 61 13.79 -7.13 -11.76
C ALA A 61 12.29 -7.05 -12.02
N MET A 62 11.55 -6.27 -11.22
CA MET A 62 10.09 -6.21 -11.25
C MET A 62 9.61 -4.80 -11.63
N THR A 63 8.45 -4.74 -12.27
CA THR A 63 7.76 -3.49 -12.63
C THR A 63 6.28 -3.57 -12.29
N ILE A 64 5.68 -2.45 -11.86
CA ILE A 64 4.24 -2.31 -11.66
C ILE A 64 3.57 -1.72 -12.90
N ASP A 65 2.45 -2.32 -13.29
CA ASP A 65 1.64 -1.90 -14.44
C ASP A 65 0.72 -0.71 -14.10
N PHE A 66 0.66 0.33 -14.92
CA PHE A 66 -0.43 1.32 -14.87
C PHE A 66 -0.53 2.10 -16.19
N ALA A 67 -1.39 3.11 -16.24
CA ALA A 67 -1.41 4.08 -17.33
C ALA A 67 -1.66 5.50 -16.82
N MET A 68 -1.25 6.49 -17.61
CA MET A 68 -1.54 7.89 -17.39
C MET A 68 -1.90 8.53 -18.76
N PRO A 69 -3.14 8.98 -18.99
CA PRO A 69 -4.29 8.92 -18.07
C PRO A 69 -4.75 7.48 -17.78
N GLU A 70 -5.47 7.30 -16.67
CA GLU A 70 -6.09 6.02 -16.31
C GLU A 70 -7.14 5.61 -17.36
N PRO A 71 -7.24 4.33 -17.75
CA PRO A 71 -8.30 3.84 -18.63
C PRO A 71 -9.67 3.85 -17.93
N ASP A 72 -10.76 3.91 -18.70
CA ASP A 72 -12.13 3.82 -18.19
C ASP A 72 -12.88 2.62 -18.83
N PRO A 73 -13.22 1.56 -18.07
CA PRO A 73 -12.91 1.37 -16.64
C PRO A 73 -11.42 1.06 -16.41
N PRO A 74 -10.89 1.31 -15.20
CA PRO A 74 -9.54 0.90 -14.86
C PRO A 74 -9.42 -0.63 -14.87
N PRO A 75 -8.31 -1.19 -15.38
CA PRO A 75 -8.05 -2.62 -15.27
C PRO A 75 -8.06 -3.11 -13.82
N PHE A 76 -8.55 -4.32 -13.61
CA PHE A 76 -8.60 -4.92 -12.27
C PHE A 76 -7.17 -5.15 -11.76
N SER A 77 -6.85 -4.69 -10.54
CA SER A 77 -5.51 -4.88 -9.95
C SER A 77 -5.38 -6.21 -9.20
N THR A 78 -4.18 -6.78 -9.11
CA THR A 78 -3.92 -8.00 -8.30
C THR A 78 -3.58 -7.68 -6.85
N ILE A 79 -3.35 -8.72 -6.02
CA ILE A 79 -2.77 -8.56 -4.68
C ILE A 79 -1.40 -7.88 -4.78
N ALA A 80 -0.51 -8.36 -5.66
CA ALA A 80 0.81 -7.76 -5.83
C ALA A 80 0.75 -6.28 -6.23
N TRP A 81 -0.15 -5.92 -7.14
CA TRP A 81 -0.33 -4.53 -7.53
C TRP A 81 -0.82 -3.66 -6.37
N ARG A 82 -1.85 -4.10 -5.63
CA ARG A 82 -2.40 -3.35 -4.50
C ARG A 82 -1.38 -3.16 -3.37
N LEU A 83 -0.60 -4.21 -3.07
CA LEU A 83 0.51 -4.08 -2.12
C LEU A 83 1.57 -3.12 -2.64
N GLY A 84 1.97 -3.20 -3.91
CA GLY A 84 2.89 -2.25 -4.52
C GLY A 84 2.40 -0.80 -4.45
N HIS A 85 1.11 -0.56 -4.68
CA HIS A 85 0.49 0.75 -4.55
C HIS A 85 0.54 1.27 -3.11
N VAL A 86 0.14 0.46 -2.12
CA VAL A 86 0.18 0.87 -0.70
C VAL A 86 1.62 1.12 -0.24
N ILE A 87 2.54 0.23 -0.58
CA ILE A 87 3.95 0.35 -0.20
C ILE A 87 4.56 1.62 -0.79
N VAL A 88 4.38 1.87 -2.09
CA VAL A 88 5.09 2.95 -2.79
C VAL A 88 4.28 4.23 -2.83
N GLY A 89 3.10 4.13 -3.45
CA GLY A 89 2.20 5.23 -3.75
C GLY A 89 1.41 5.77 -2.57
N VAL A 90 1.40 5.09 -1.42
CA VAL A 90 0.77 5.57 -0.19
C VAL A 90 1.82 5.87 0.87
N LEU A 91 2.69 4.90 1.19
CA LEU A 91 3.64 5.02 2.31
C LEU A 91 5.01 5.59 1.89
N ALA A 92 5.76 4.91 1.03
CA ALA A 92 7.17 5.22 0.80
C ALA A 92 7.40 6.64 0.28
N MET A 93 6.58 7.10 -0.66
CA MET A 93 6.66 8.49 -1.15
C MET A 93 6.38 9.52 -0.05
N ARG A 94 5.46 9.22 0.88
CA ARG A 94 5.10 10.13 1.99
C ARG A 94 6.15 10.08 3.10
N ASN A 95 6.68 8.90 3.40
CA ASN A 95 7.83 8.74 4.27
C ASN A 95 9.05 9.51 3.74
N ALA A 96 9.26 9.53 2.43
CA ALA A 96 10.34 10.32 1.81
C ALA A 96 10.09 11.82 1.89
N ALA A 97 8.85 12.26 1.67
CA ALA A 97 8.49 13.68 1.72
C ALA A 97 8.52 14.26 3.15
N HIS A 98 8.11 13.47 4.15
CA HIS A 98 7.80 14.00 5.49
C HIS A 98 8.67 13.44 6.62
N PHE A 99 9.24 12.25 6.47
CA PHE A 99 9.84 11.50 7.59
C PHE A 99 11.26 10.99 7.31
N GLY A 100 11.97 11.61 6.35
CA GLY A 100 13.41 11.44 6.18
C GLY A 100 13.85 10.12 5.53
N ARG A 101 12.91 9.36 4.95
CA ARG A 101 13.25 8.23 4.07
C ARG A 101 13.99 8.75 2.83
N THR A 102 14.90 7.94 2.28
CA THR A 102 15.52 8.23 0.98
C THR A 102 14.46 8.52 -0.08
N PRO A 103 14.63 9.57 -0.92
CA PRO A 103 13.71 9.89 -2.01
C PRO A 103 13.39 8.69 -2.89
N THR A 104 12.10 8.48 -3.18
CA THR A 104 11.62 7.42 -4.06
C THR A 104 10.31 7.82 -4.72
N ASP A 105 10.02 7.15 -5.82
CA ASP A 105 8.77 7.21 -6.56
C ASP A 105 8.49 5.83 -7.19
N TYR A 106 7.45 5.73 -8.01
CA TYR A 106 7.08 4.50 -8.71
C TYR A 106 8.20 3.97 -9.61
N GLN A 107 9.06 4.83 -10.15
CA GLN A 107 10.08 4.51 -11.13
C GLN A 107 11.37 4.02 -10.48
N SER A 108 11.74 4.61 -9.35
CA SER A 108 12.97 4.32 -8.60
C SER A 108 12.80 3.18 -7.59
N PHE A 109 11.57 2.89 -7.14
CA PHE A 109 11.32 1.84 -6.16
C PHE A 109 11.57 0.43 -6.75
N ALA A 110 12.21 -0.45 -5.97
CA ALA A 110 12.44 -1.85 -6.35
C ALA A 110 11.28 -2.72 -5.85
N TYR A 111 10.34 -3.06 -6.73
CA TYR A 111 9.19 -3.90 -6.38
C TYR A 111 9.64 -5.33 -6.03
N ALA A 112 8.97 -5.91 -5.05
CA ALA A 112 9.22 -7.25 -4.56
C ALA A 112 8.99 -8.32 -5.63
N ALA A 113 9.88 -9.32 -5.68
CA ALA A 113 9.75 -10.48 -6.55
C ALA A 113 8.99 -11.63 -5.88
N THR A 114 8.73 -11.51 -4.58
CA THR A 114 8.00 -12.50 -3.77
C THR A 114 7.00 -11.84 -2.82
N ALA A 115 6.00 -12.59 -2.39
CA ALA A 115 5.03 -12.18 -1.38
C ALA A 115 5.73 -11.81 -0.06
N ALA A 116 6.71 -12.61 0.35
CA ALA A 116 7.46 -12.39 1.60
C ALA A 116 8.24 -11.06 1.57
N GLU A 117 8.90 -10.75 0.45
CA GLU A 117 9.58 -9.46 0.27
C GLU A 117 8.59 -8.29 0.29
N ALA A 118 7.42 -8.43 -0.35
CA ALA A 118 6.39 -7.39 -0.36
C ALA A 118 5.86 -7.11 1.05
N LEU A 119 5.61 -8.15 1.85
CA LEU A 119 5.17 -8.00 3.24
C LEU A 119 6.27 -7.36 4.11
N ALA A 120 7.53 -7.71 3.90
CA ALA A 120 8.64 -7.05 4.60
C ALA A 120 8.76 -5.56 4.24
N GLN A 121 8.56 -5.20 2.97
CA GLN A 121 8.51 -3.81 2.52
C GLN A 121 7.32 -3.06 3.16
N LEU A 122 6.14 -3.68 3.19
CA LEU A 122 4.95 -3.12 3.83
C LEU A 122 5.18 -2.86 5.32
N ASP A 123 5.72 -3.85 6.05
CA ASP A 123 6.00 -3.74 7.48
C ASP A 123 6.99 -2.58 7.77
N ALA A 124 8.03 -2.44 6.95
CA ALA A 124 9.04 -1.38 7.10
C ALA A 124 8.48 0.03 6.83
N GLU A 125 7.73 0.20 5.74
CA GLU A 125 7.15 1.50 5.37
C GLU A 125 6.02 1.89 6.34
N TYR A 126 5.24 0.93 6.84
CA TYR A 126 4.23 1.16 7.87
C TYR A 126 4.86 1.61 9.19
N ALA A 127 5.91 0.92 9.65
CA ALA A 127 6.62 1.29 10.87
C ALA A 127 7.23 2.70 10.79
N THR A 128 7.82 3.04 9.64
CA THR A 128 8.37 4.39 9.39
C THR A 128 7.28 5.45 9.44
N TRP A 129 6.13 5.19 8.79
CA TRP A 129 5.00 6.11 8.80
C TRP A 129 4.44 6.33 10.20
N GLN A 130 4.20 5.25 10.95
CA GLN A 130 3.66 5.33 12.32
C GLN A 130 4.59 6.10 13.26
N ALA A 131 5.90 5.85 13.21
CA ALA A 131 6.89 6.58 14.00
C ALA A 131 6.96 8.06 13.60
N GLY A 132 6.85 8.35 12.31
CA GLY A 132 6.78 9.71 11.79
C GLY A 132 5.55 10.46 12.33
N VAL A 133 4.37 9.86 12.21
CA VAL A 133 3.11 10.45 12.71
C VAL A 133 3.14 10.64 14.23
N GLU A 134 3.66 9.66 14.98
CA GLU A 134 3.90 9.78 16.42
C GLU A 134 4.71 11.04 16.78
N SER A 135 5.81 11.27 16.05
CA SER A 135 6.73 12.36 16.35
C SER A 135 6.14 13.77 16.13
N LEU A 136 5.03 13.88 15.38
CA LEU A 136 4.41 15.17 15.08
C LEU A 136 3.81 15.85 16.32
N GLY A 137 3.25 15.06 17.25
CA GLY A 137 2.38 15.59 18.31
C GLY A 137 1.21 16.42 17.75
N GLU A 138 0.54 17.20 18.62
CA GLU A 138 -0.63 18.00 18.22
C GLU A 138 -0.26 19.19 17.33
N SER A 139 0.85 19.87 17.63
CA SER A 139 1.31 21.04 16.85
C SER A 139 1.76 20.63 15.44
N GLY A 140 2.45 19.50 15.30
CA GLY A 140 2.86 18.96 14.02
C GLY A 140 1.69 18.47 13.16
N LEU A 141 0.57 18.07 13.78
CA LEU A 141 -0.67 17.71 13.07
C LEU A 141 -1.45 18.93 12.57
N ALA A 142 -1.38 20.06 13.29
CA ALA A 142 -2.09 21.29 12.94
C ALA A 142 -1.40 22.10 11.83
N ARG A 143 -0.09 21.93 11.62
CA ARG A 143 0.65 22.66 10.59
C ARG A 143 0.25 22.23 9.17
N PRO A 144 0.43 23.10 8.15
CA PRO A 144 0.25 22.71 6.74
C PRO A 144 1.15 21.52 6.35
N CYS A 145 0.64 20.61 5.52
CA CYS A 145 1.39 19.43 5.07
C CYS A 145 2.52 19.76 4.08
N GLY A 146 2.45 20.90 3.41
CA GLY A 146 3.57 21.46 2.63
C GLY A 146 3.56 21.07 1.15
N THR A 147 4.48 21.69 0.40
CA THR A 147 4.49 21.69 -1.08
C THR A 147 4.61 20.31 -1.73
N ALA A 148 5.08 19.30 -1.00
CA ALA A 148 5.13 17.92 -1.47
C ALA A 148 3.74 17.35 -1.83
N GLU A 149 2.67 17.85 -1.18
CA GLU A 149 1.29 17.44 -1.45
C GLU A 149 0.60 18.29 -2.54
N GLY A 150 1.38 19.09 -3.28
CA GLY A 150 0.93 19.85 -4.45
C GLY A 150 -0.25 20.77 -4.15
N PRO A 151 -1.43 20.60 -4.80
CA PRO A 151 -2.59 21.47 -4.58
C PRO A 151 -3.15 21.41 -3.15
N TYR A 152 -2.75 20.40 -2.36
CA TYR A 152 -3.18 20.25 -0.98
C TYR A 152 -2.20 20.83 0.04
N ALA A 153 -1.13 21.51 -0.39
CA ALA A 153 -0.04 21.95 0.48
C ALA A 153 -0.46 22.73 1.73
N ASP A 154 -1.52 23.53 1.63
CA ASP A 154 -2.03 24.36 2.74
C ASP A 154 -2.97 23.58 3.69
N HIS A 155 -3.34 22.35 3.37
CA HIS A 155 -4.16 21.51 4.26
C HIS A 155 -3.37 21.06 5.49
N PRO A 156 -4.02 20.88 6.66
CA PRO A 156 -3.35 20.39 7.86
C PRO A 156 -2.72 19.01 7.65
N MET A 157 -1.58 18.75 8.29
CA MET A 157 -0.93 17.43 8.30
C MET A 157 -1.89 16.33 8.79
N ALA A 158 -2.79 16.63 9.74
CA ALA A 158 -3.84 15.70 10.15
C ALA A 158 -4.75 15.24 8.99
N ALA A 159 -5.03 16.12 8.02
CA ALA A 159 -5.84 15.77 6.86
C ALA A 159 -5.10 14.80 5.92
N LEU A 160 -3.79 14.98 5.76
CA LEU A 160 -2.94 14.02 5.06
C LEU A 160 -2.94 12.67 5.79
N VAL A 161 -2.75 12.65 7.11
CA VAL A 161 -2.78 11.41 7.91
C VAL A 161 -4.10 10.66 7.75
N LEU A 162 -5.23 11.37 7.83
CA LEU A 162 -6.56 10.78 7.59
C LEU A 162 -6.73 10.23 6.17
N HIS A 163 -6.13 10.89 5.17
CA HIS A 163 -6.12 10.38 3.81
C HIS A 163 -5.32 9.08 3.70
N ILE A 164 -4.10 9.04 4.24
CA ILE A 164 -3.25 7.84 4.22
C ILE A 164 -3.90 6.68 4.97
N ASN A 165 -4.53 6.93 6.13
CA ASN A 165 -5.31 5.92 6.83
C ASN A 165 -6.43 5.33 5.95
N ARG A 166 -7.17 6.18 5.22
CA ARG A 166 -8.23 5.72 4.30
C ARG A 166 -7.69 4.87 3.16
N GLU A 167 -6.61 5.30 2.51
CA GLU A 167 -5.98 4.56 1.41
C GLU A 167 -5.51 3.17 1.89
N MET A 168 -4.86 3.12 3.05
CA MET A 168 -4.42 1.87 3.66
C MET A 168 -5.59 0.95 3.98
N ILE A 169 -6.60 1.44 4.73
CA ILE A 169 -7.77 0.63 5.10
C ILE A 169 -8.49 0.11 3.86
N HIS A 170 -8.67 0.97 2.86
CA HIS A 170 -9.36 0.61 1.62
C HIS A 170 -8.61 -0.52 0.89
N HIS A 171 -7.37 -0.29 0.47
CA HIS A 171 -6.66 -1.24 -0.38
C HIS A 171 -6.23 -2.51 0.34
N LEU A 172 -5.89 -2.43 1.63
CA LEU A 172 -5.53 -3.61 2.41
C LEU A 172 -6.76 -4.49 2.70
N SER A 173 -7.96 -3.90 2.81
CA SER A 173 -9.21 -4.67 2.85
C SER A 173 -9.50 -5.39 1.52
N GLU A 174 -9.20 -4.76 0.38
CA GLU A 174 -9.31 -5.42 -0.93
C GLU A 174 -8.32 -6.58 -1.09
N VAL A 175 -7.09 -6.42 -0.59
CA VAL A 175 -6.10 -7.52 -0.55
C VAL A 175 -6.64 -8.69 0.27
N CYS A 176 -7.21 -8.43 1.45
CA CYS A 176 -7.85 -9.46 2.27
C CYS A 176 -9.01 -10.15 1.54
N LEU A 177 -9.85 -9.40 0.83
CA LEU A 177 -10.96 -9.95 0.04
C LEU A 177 -10.46 -10.84 -1.10
N LEU A 178 -9.42 -10.41 -1.82
CA LEU A 178 -8.83 -11.21 -2.90
C LEU A 178 -8.18 -12.48 -2.38
N ARG A 179 -7.54 -12.42 -1.22
CA ARG A 179 -6.97 -13.59 -0.57
C ARG A 179 -8.06 -14.60 -0.19
N ASP A 180 -9.16 -14.14 0.41
CA ASP A 180 -10.31 -14.99 0.72
C ASP A 180 -10.87 -15.64 -0.56
N LEU A 181 -11.02 -14.86 -1.63
CA LEU A 181 -11.50 -15.35 -2.92
C LEU A 181 -10.57 -16.43 -3.49
N HIS A 182 -9.25 -16.21 -3.48
CA HIS A 182 -8.28 -17.20 -3.94
C HIS A 182 -8.41 -18.50 -3.15
N LEU A 183 -8.44 -18.43 -1.82
CA LEU A 183 -8.55 -19.60 -0.95
C LEU A 183 -9.81 -20.42 -1.23
N HIS A 184 -10.96 -19.77 -1.43
CA HIS A 184 -12.23 -20.47 -1.68
C HIS A 184 -12.38 -21.03 -3.10
N THR A 185 -11.67 -20.46 -4.07
CA THR A 185 -11.69 -20.90 -5.48
C THR A 185 -10.61 -21.93 -5.81
N HIS A 186 -9.53 -22.01 -5.03
CA HIS A 186 -8.39 -22.90 -5.27
C HIS A 186 -8.29 -24.07 -4.28
N ARG A 187 -8.88 -23.99 -3.06
CA ARG A 187 -8.99 -25.16 -2.16
C ARG A 187 -9.88 -26.26 -2.74
N THR A 188 -11.02 -25.91 -3.29
CA THR A 188 -11.97 -26.84 -3.92
C THR A 188 -11.36 -27.61 -5.11
N ARG A 189 -10.34 -27.06 -5.77
CA ARG A 189 -9.59 -27.77 -6.83
C ARG A 189 -8.61 -28.81 -6.31
N ARG A 190 -8.07 -28.66 -5.09
CA ARG A 190 -7.10 -29.60 -4.49
C ARG A 190 -7.76 -30.80 -3.81
N GLU A 191 -9.02 -30.68 -3.39
CA GLU A 191 -9.80 -31.78 -2.79
C GLU A 191 -10.53 -32.65 -3.82
N ALA A 192 -10.59 -32.22 -5.08
CA ALA A 192 -11.25 -32.92 -6.19
C ALA A 192 -10.28 -33.65 -7.16
N SER A 193 -8.98 -33.71 -6.82
CA SER A 193 -7.94 -34.50 -7.53
C SER A 193 -7.36 -35.55 -6.61
#